data_AF-A0A081DA79-F1
#
_entry.id   AF-A0A081DA79-F1
#
_cell.length_a   1.000
_cell.length_b   1.000
_cell.length_c   1.000
_cell.angle_alpha   90.00
_cell.angle_beta   90.00
_cell.angle_gamma   90.00
#
_symmetry.space_group_name_H-M   'P 1'
#
loop_
_entity.id
_entity.type
_entity.pdbx_description
1 polymer ?
#
loop_
_entity_poly.entity_id
_entity_poly.type
_entity_poly.pdbx_seq_one_letter_code
_entity_poly.pdbx_strand_id
1 'polypeptide(L)' 'MTQTIREQMVEGCFQVLITTDKTANMAYAVYSLFEFGKEFDWIYPELKPILLQKLDENYGNGFKSSARRIIAKLDY' A
#
# COMPACT_ATOMS: atom_id res chain seq x y z
N MET A 1 18.62 -5.94 -10.00
CA MET A 1 18.45 -5.21 -8.72
C MET A 1 18.78 -6.18 -7.59
N THR A 2 19.66 -5.80 -6.66
CA THR A 2 19.91 -6.59 -5.44
C THR A 2 18.67 -6.59 -4.56
N GLN A 3 18.48 -7.63 -3.73
CA GLN A 3 17.30 -7.77 -2.85
C GLN A 3 17.11 -6.53 -1.96
N THR A 4 18.22 -5.97 -1.46
CA THR A 4 18.25 -4.75 -0.63
C THR A 4 17.61 -3.53 -1.30
N ILE A 5 17.75 -3.37 -2.61
CA ILE A 5 17.13 -2.23 -3.32
C ILE A 5 15.61 -2.39 -3.36
N ARG A 6 15.10 -3.62 -3.47
CA ARG A 6 13.66 -3.89 -3.47
C ARG A 6 13.06 -3.65 -2.09
N GLU A 7 13.74 -4.07 -1.04
CA GLU A 7 13.32 -3.79 0.34
C GLU A 7 13.26 -2.28 0.62
N GLN A 8 14.27 -1.51 0.18
CA GLN A 8 14.25 -0.05 0.28
C GLN A 8 13.10 0.60 -0.51
N MET A 9 12.74 0.06 -1.68
CA MET A 9 11.57 0.52 -2.44
C MET A 9 10.26 0.25 -1.69
N VAL A 10 10.14 -0.93 -1.06
CA VAL A 10 8.98 -1.31 -0.26
C VAL A 10 8.86 -0.40 0.96
N GLU A 11 9.93 -0.18 1.70
CA GLU A 11 9.98 0.76 2.82
C GLU A 11 9.57 2.18 2.40
N GLY A 12 10.09 2.66 1.26
CA GLY A 12 9.70 3.95 0.71
C GLY A 12 8.21 4.04 0.39
N CYS A 13 7.61 2.97 -0.16
CA CYS A 13 6.18 2.93 -0.43
C CYS A 13 5.34 2.95 0.86
N PHE A 14 5.75 2.23 1.91
CA PHE A 14 5.10 2.31 3.21
C PHE A 14 5.23 3.70 3.83
N GLN A 15 6.41 4.33 3.73
CA GLN A 15 6.61 5.70 4.19
C GLN A 15 5.69 6.69 3.46
N VAL A 16 5.46 6.50 2.16
CA VAL A 16 4.49 7.30 1.41
C VAL A 16 3.09 7.16 2.01
N LEU A 17 2.63 5.94 2.33
CA LEU A 17 1.32 5.74 2.96
C LEU A 17 1.18 6.42 4.33
N ILE A 18 2.27 6.52 5.09
CA ILE A 18 2.26 7.10 6.43
C ILE A 18 2.33 8.64 6.38
N THR A 19 3.11 9.20 5.45
CA THR A 19 3.59 10.59 5.56
C THR A 19 2.98 11.55 4.55
N THR A 20 2.23 11.04 3.58
CA THR A 20 1.60 11.87 2.55
C THR A 20 0.08 11.89 2.66
N ASP A 21 -0.50 13.07 2.44
CA ASP A 21 -1.94 13.22 2.23
C ASP A 21 -2.31 13.27 0.73
N LYS A 22 -1.30 13.14 -0.14
CA LYS A 22 -1.50 13.10 -1.60
C LYS A 22 -2.09 11.75 -2.01
N THR A 23 -3.41 11.74 -2.19
CA THR A 23 -4.20 10.55 -2.55
C THR A 23 -3.68 9.81 -3.79
N ALA A 24 -3.16 10.52 -4.79
CA ALA A 24 -2.56 9.90 -5.98
C ALA A 24 -1.29 9.12 -5.64
N ASN A 25 -0.38 9.70 -4.86
CA ASN A 25 0.87 9.04 -4.46
C ASN A 25 0.59 7.79 -3.62
N MET A 26 -0.36 7.90 -2.69
CA MET A 26 -0.80 6.75 -1.91
C MET A 26 -1.34 5.65 -2.81
N ALA A 27 -2.22 5.96 -3.77
CA ALA A 27 -2.76 4.95 -4.68
C ALA A 27 -1.64 4.19 -5.42
N TYR A 28 -0.65 4.88 -5.98
CA TYR A 28 0.50 4.23 -6.63
C TYR A 28 1.34 3.39 -5.67
N ALA A 29 1.55 3.86 -4.44
CA ALA A 29 2.25 3.10 -3.41
C ALA A 29 1.51 1.79 -3.07
N VAL A 30 0.17 1.83 -2.93
CA VAL A 30 -0.63 0.63 -2.67
C VAL A 30 -0.50 -0.39 -3.81
N TYR A 31 -0.60 0.05 -5.07
CA TYR A 31 -0.43 -0.87 -6.21
C TYR A 31 0.96 -1.48 -6.25
N SER A 32 2.00 -0.69 -5.96
CA SER A 32 3.38 -1.16 -5.93
C SER A 32 3.59 -2.21 -4.82
N LEU A 33 3.12 -1.92 -3.60
CA LEU A 33 3.19 -2.84 -2.47
C LEU A 33 2.40 -4.14 -2.74
N PHE A 34 1.26 -4.06 -3.42
CA PHE A 34 0.51 -5.25 -3.81
C PHE A 34 1.29 -6.16 -4.76
N GLU A 35 2.01 -5.59 -5.73
CA GLU A 35 2.87 -6.36 -6.63
C GLU A 35 4.09 -6.94 -5.89
N PHE A 36 4.73 -6.16 -5.01
CA PHE A 36 5.84 -6.67 -4.19
C PHE A 36 5.42 -7.78 -3.24
N GLY A 37 4.19 -7.77 -2.72
CA GLY A 37 3.73 -8.84 -1.84
C GLY A 37 3.56 -10.20 -2.51
N LYS A 38 3.65 -10.28 -3.85
CA LYS A 38 3.78 -11.56 -4.57
C LYS A 38 5.17 -12.17 -4.44
N GLU A 39 6.18 -11.35 -4.17
CA GLU A 39 7.57 -11.74 -3.93
C GLU A 39 7.88 -11.85 -2.44
N PHE A 40 7.25 -11.01 -1.60
CA PHE A 40 7.51 -10.89 -0.18
C PHE A 40 6.23 -11.13 0.65
N ASP A 41 6.12 -12.31 1.25
CA ASP A 41 4.93 -12.74 1.99
C ASP A 41 4.56 -11.83 3.17
N TRP A 42 5.54 -11.09 3.72
CA TRP A 42 5.34 -10.18 4.85
C TRP A 42 4.65 -8.87 4.48
N ILE A 43 4.57 -8.51 3.19
CA ILE A 43 3.99 -7.22 2.78
C ILE A 43 2.47 -7.21 2.92
N TYR A 44 1.78 -8.29 2.57
CA TYR A 44 0.32 -8.37 2.68
C TYR A 44 -0.23 -8.24 4.10
N PRO A 45 0.30 -8.95 5.12
CA PRO A 45 -0.16 -8.79 6.49
C PRO A 45 0.09 -7.38 7.05
N GLU A 46 1.13 -6.67 6.59
CA GLU A 46 1.40 -5.28 6.98
C GLU A 46 0.56 -4.25 6.20
N LEU A 47 0.33 -4.50 4.91
CA LEU A 47 -0.40 -3.58 4.03
C LEU A 47 -1.88 -3.48 4.41
N LYS A 48 -2.55 -4.61 4.67
CA LYS A 48 -3.98 -4.66 4.98
C LYS A 48 -4.42 -3.74 6.14
N PRO A 49 -3.79 -3.78 7.34
CA PRO A 49 -4.18 -2.91 8.45
C PRO A 49 -3.96 -1.43 8.15
N ILE A 50 -2.88 -1.07 7.45
CA ILE A 50 -2.62 0.33 7.05
C ILE A 50 -3.73 0.82 6.11
N LEU A 51 -4.14 0.01 5.12
CA LEU A 51 -5.23 0.39 4.23
C LEU A 51 -6.56 0.54 4.96
N LEU A 52 -6.87 -0.34 5.91
CA LEU A 52 -8.09 -0.24 6.72
C LEU A 52 -8.10 1.05 7.55
N GLN A 53 -7.01 1.35 8.26
CA GLN A 53 -6.86 2.60 9.02
C GLN A 53 -7.06 3.83 8.11
N LYS A 54 -6.45 3.81 6.92
CA LYS A 54 -6.57 4.92 5.96
C LYS A 54 -7.95 5.02 5.31
N LEU A 55 -8.77 3.96 5.32
CA LEU A 55 -10.16 4.03 4.86
C LEU A 55 -11.06 4.73 5.87
N ASP A 56 -10.80 4.52 7.16
CA ASP A 56 -11.49 5.18 8.28
C ASP A 56 -11.11 6.66 8.38
N GLU A 57 -9.87 7.01 8.01
CA GLU A 57 -9.45 8.41 7.91
C GLU A 57 -10.25 9.17 6.81
N ASN A 58 -10.47 10.47 7.00
CA ASN A 58 -11.31 11.31 6.14
C ASN A 58 -10.61 11.72 4.82
N TYR A 59 -9.93 10.77 4.17
CA TYR A 59 -9.26 10.97 2.89
C TYR A 59 -10.23 11.05 1.71
N GLY A 60 -9.80 11.75 0.64
CA GLY A 60 -10.59 11.91 -0.58
C GLY A 60 -10.96 10.59 -1.26
N ASN A 61 -12.12 10.58 -1.94
CA ASN A 61 -12.76 9.39 -2.55
C ASN A 61 -11.86 8.57 -3.51
N GLY A 62 -10.87 9.20 -4.15
CA GLY A 62 -9.96 8.54 -5.09
C GLY A 62 -9.06 7.48 -4.47
N PHE A 63 -8.47 7.77 -3.30
CA PHE A 63 -7.63 6.80 -2.59
C PHE A 63 -8.47 5.66 -2.02
N LYS A 64 -9.64 5.97 -1.43
CA LYS A 64 -10.54 4.97 -0.83
C LYS A 64 -10.95 3.88 -1.81
N SER A 65 -11.18 4.25 -3.08
CA SER A 65 -11.52 3.30 -4.13
C SER A 65 -10.37 2.32 -4.43
N SER A 66 -9.12 2.82 -4.48
CA SER A 66 -7.93 2.00 -4.73
C SER A 66 -7.65 1.07 -3.55
N ALA A 67 -7.73 1.58 -2.32
CA ALA A 67 -7.53 0.79 -1.09
C ALA A 67 -8.54 -0.37 -0.99
N ARG A 68 -9.84 -0.11 -1.21
CA ARG A 68 -10.87 -1.15 -1.20
C ARG A 68 -10.62 -2.23 -2.26
N ARG A 69 -10.22 -1.83 -3.48
CA ARG A 69 -9.92 -2.78 -4.56
C ARG A 69 -8.78 -3.72 -4.18
N ILE A 70 -7.76 -3.20 -3.50
CA ILE A 70 -6.59 -3.98 -3.10
C ILE A 70 -6.93 -4.89 -1.93
N ILE A 71 -7.64 -4.41 -0.91
CA ILE A 71 -8.14 -5.26 0.18
C ILE A 71 -8.97 -6.43 -0.36
N ALA A 72 -9.88 -6.17 -1.30
CA ALA A 72 -10.68 -7.22 -1.93
C ALA A 72 -9.84 -8.27 -2.67
N LYS A 73 -8.65 -7.90 -3.19
CA LYS A 73 -7.71 -8.84 -3.79
C LYS A 73 -6.88 -9.61 -2.76
N LEU A 74 -6.73 -9.10 -1.54
CA LEU A 74 -6.00 -9.76 -0.45
C LEU A 74 -6.87 -10.77 0.31
N ASP A 75 -8.19 -10.62 0.27
CA ASP A 75 -9.17 -11.53 0.89
C ASP A 75 -9.61 -12.70 -0.02
N TYR A 76 -9.16 -12.73 -1.27
CA TYR A 76 -9.49 -13.78 -2.25
C TYR A 76 -8.32 -14.75 -2.43
#